data_AF-A0A5B6WVY5-F1
#
_entry.id   AF-A0A5B6WVY5-F1
#
_cell.length_a   1.000
_cell.length_b   1.000
_cell.length_c   1.000
_cell.angle_alpha   90.00
_cell.angle_beta   90.00
_cell.angle_gamma   90.00
#
_symmetry.space_group_name_H-M   'P 1'
#
loop_
_entity.id
_entity.type
_entity.pdbx_description
1 polymer ?
#
loop_
_entity_poly.entity_id
_entity_poly.type
_entity_poly.pdbx_seq_one_letter_code
_entity_poly.pdbx_strand_id
1 'polypeptide(L)'
;MLPNAVPVAIRYGKYCGIGWSGCLGEKPCDDLDACCKIHDECVGLIDVKCHEYFKVCITKVQLSGKVGFSRKCPINMVVPAMIKGIDMAILLSQLGSTKYDG
;
A
#
# COMPACT_ATOMS: atom_id res chain seq x y z
N MET A 1 -20.72 8.88 -14.96
CA MET A 1 -19.56 7.97 -14.97
C MET A 1 -18.30 8.83 -15.00
N LEU A 2 -17.60 8.98 -13.86
CA LEU A 2 -16.25 9.54 -13.84
C LEU A 2 -15.26 8.36 -13.95
N PRO A 3 -14.35 8.31 -14.94
CA PRO A 3 -13.62 7.08 -15.22
C PRO A 3 -12.57 6.68 -14.17
N ASN A 4 -12.24 7.51 -13.18
CA ASN A 4 -11.06 7.28 -12.32
C ASN A 4 -11.21 7.83 -10.88
N ALA A 5 -12.37 7.64 -10.23
CA ALA A 5 -12.41 7.81 -8.78
C ALA A 5 -11.88 6.52 -8.13
N VAL A 6 -10.59 6.46 -7.83
CA VAL A 6 -10.07 5.43 -6.94
C VAL A 6 -10.71 5.69 -5.56
N PRO A 7 -11.43 4.72 -4.96
CA PRO A 7 -12.07 4.93 -3.67
C PRO A 7 -11.08 5.41 -2.61
N VAL A 8 -11.52 6.30 -1.73
CA VAL A 8 -10.71 6.81 -0.60
C VAL A 8 -10.14 5.68 0.25
N ALA A 9 -10.82 4.53 0.29
CA ALA A 9 -10.33 3.29 0.87
C ALA A 9 -10.24 2.19 -0.20
N ILE A 10 -9.02 1.92 -0.66
CA ILE A 10 -8.75 0.80 -1.59
C ILE A 10 -8.68 -0.49 -0.77
N ARG A 11 -9.31 -1.54 -1.29
CA ARG A 11 -9.02 -2.92 -0.91
C ARG A 11 -8.55 -3.66 -2.15
N TYR A 12 -7.31 -4.11 -2.11
CA TYR A 12 -6.70 -4.88 -3.18
C TYR A 12 -6.09 -6.15 -2.58
N GLY A 13 -6.44 -7.29 -3.16
CA GLY A 13 -6.01 -8.57 -2.64
C GLY A 13 -6.44 -8.80 -1.19
N LYS A 14 -5.58 -9.46 -0.42
CA LYS A 14 -5.84 -9.80 0.98
C LYS A 14 -5.20 -8.81 1.96
N TYR A 15 -4.19 -8.07 1.54
CA TYR A 15 -3.33 -7.28 2.44
C TYR A 15 -3.32 -5.79 2.12
N CYS A 16 -3.69 -5.35 0.92
CA CYS A 16 -3.64 -3.92 0.61
C CYS A 16 -4.91 -3.18 1.05
N GLY A 17 -4.87 -2.49 2.18
CA GLY A 17 -5.87 -1.50 2.58
C GLY A 17 -5.70 -1.00 4.01
N ILE A 18 -6.20 0.20 4.30
CA ILE A 18 -6.13 0.77 5.66
C ILE A 18 -7.02 -0.05 6.59
N GLY A 19 -6.42 -0.62 7.65
CA GLY A 19 -7.14 -1.49 8.60
C GLY A 19 -7.63 -2.80 7.98
N TRP A 20 -7.02 -3.23 6.88
CA TRP A 20 -7.36 -4.44 6.13
C TRP A 20 -6.11 -5.29 5.98
N SER A 21 -6.16 -6.54 6.45
CA SER A 21 -5.05 -7.49 6.33
C SER A 21 -5.56 -8.92 6.20
N GLY A 22 -4.72 -9.82 5.69
CA GLY A 22 -5.05 -11.23 5.50
C GLY A 22 -4.84 -12.07 6.76
N CYS A 23 -5.42 -13.27 6.79
CA CYS A 23 -5.20 -14.23 7.87
C CYS A 23 -3.76 -14.77 7.88
N LEU A 24 -3.32 -15.25 9.05
CA LEU A 24 -2.02 -15.90 9.19
C LEU A 24 -1.89 -17.10 8.24
N GLY A 25 -0.78 -17.17 7.51
CA GLY A 25 -0.50 -18.25 6.56
C GLY A 25 -1.14 -18.08 5.17
N GLU A 26 -2.03 -17.12 4.97
CA GLU A 26 -2.58 -16.84 3.64
C GLU A 26 -1.47 -16.33 2.70
N LYS A 27 -1.54 -16.80 1.46
CA LYS A 27 -0.63 -16.35 0.40
C LYS A 27 -1.20 -15.08 -0.26
N PRO A 28 -0.34 -14.09 -0.55
CA PRO A 28 -0.73 -12.91 -1.33
C PRO A 28 -1.31 -13.30 -2.70
N CYS A 29 -2.23 -12.47 -3.20
CA CYS A 29 -2.86 -12.69 -4.51
C CYS A 29 -1.91 -12.46 -5.69
N ASP A 30 -0.94 -11.56 -5.54
CA ASP A 30 0.14 -11.28 -6.49
C ASP A 30 1.29 -10.51 -5.81
N ASP A 31 2.26 -10.04 -6.61
CA ASP A 31 3.42 -9.30 -6.11
C ASP A 31 3.05 -7.96 -5.45
N LEU A 32 1.94 -7.31 -5.87
CA LEU A 32 1.48 -6.07 -5.24
C LEU A 32 0.91 -6.36 -3.85
N ASP A 33 0.08 -7.39 -3.74
CA ASP A 33 -0.46 -7.87 -2.47
C ASP A 33 0.65 -8.38 -1.53
N ALA A 34 1.74 -8.91 -2.09
CA ALA A 34 2.92 -9.33 -1.33
C ALA A 34 3.65 -8.13 -0.71
N CYS A 35 3.79 -7.02 -1.45
CA CYS A 35 4.32 -5.77 -0.87
C CYS A 35 3.47 -5.29 0.32
N CYS A 36 2.13 -5.39 0.21
CA CYS A 36 1.22 -4.99 1.28
C CYS A 36 1.34 -5.91 2.50
N LYS A 37 1.46 -7.24 2.30
CA LYS A 37 1.70 -8.18 3.39
C LYS A 37 2.99 -7.83 4.17
N ILE A 38 4.07 -7.53 3.46
CA ILE A 38 5.34 -7.12 4.10
C ILE A 38 5.17 -5.81 4.86
N HIS A 39 4.39 -4.87 4.33
CA HIS A 39 4.08 -3.61 4.99
C HIS A 39 3.23 -3.80 6.26
N ASP A 40 2.21 -4.65 6.22
CA ASP A 40 1.38 -5.02 7.37
C ASP A 40 2.17 -5.74 8.48
N GLU A 41 3.10 -6.63 8.09
CA GLU A 41 3.97 -7.38 9.01
C GLU A 41 5.11 -6.52 9.56
N CYS A 42 5.35 -5.33 8.98
CA CYS A 42 6.31 -4.38 9.49
C CYS A 42 5.82 -3.85 10.84
N VAL A 43 6.68 -3.90 11.86
CA VAL A 43 6.31 -3.83 13.29
C VAL A 43 5.81 -2.44 13.78
N GLY A 44 5.31 -1.60 12.90
CA GLY A 44 4.63 -0.34 13.20
C GLY A 44 4.06 0.27 11.94
N LEU A 45 2.72 0.34 11.84
CA LEU A 45 2.00 1.00 10.75
C LEU A 45 2.32 2.50 10.60
N ILE A 46 3.15 3.07 11.47
CA ILE A 46 3.61 4.47 11.51
C ILE A 46 5.14 4.61 11.31
N ASP A 47 5.87 3.52 11.09
CA ASP A 47 7.31 3.60 10.86
C ASP A 47 7.58 4.07 9.43
N VAL A 48 8.23 5.24 9.32
CA VAL A 48 8.61 5.87 8.05
C VAL A 48 9.43 4.92 7.17
N LYS A 49 10.30 4.08 7.75
CA LYS A 49 11.10 3.11 6.98
C LYS A 49 10.23 2.06 6.31
N CYS A 50 9.19 1.58 7.00
CA CYS A 50 8.23 0.64 6.44
C CYS A 50 7.48 1.28 5.26
N HIS A 51 7.09 2.55 5.40
CA HIS A 51 6.40 3.30 4.35
C HIS A 51 7.28 3.55 3.11
N GLU A 52 8.53 3.95 3.31
CA GLU A 52 9.50 4.15 2.23
C GLU A 52 9.80 2.85 1.50
N TYR A 53 10.01 1.75 2.24
CA TYR A 53 10.18 0.43 1.64
C TYR A 53 8.97 0.00 0.83
N PHE A 54 7.76 0.18 1.38
CA PHE A 54 6.52 -0.13 0.69
C PHE A 54 6.40 0.64 -0.64
N LYS A 55 6.69 1.95 -0.63
CA LYS A 55 6.70 2.79 -1.84
C LYS A 55 7.66 2.25 -2.90
N VAL A 56 8.87 1.84 -2.52
CA VAL A 56 9.85 1.23 -3.44
C VAL A 56 9.32 -0.10 -4.00
N CYS A 57 8.74 -0.95 -3.14
CA CYS A 57 8.21 -2.25 -3.51
C CYS A 57 7.11 -2.13 -4.59
N ILE A 58 6.06 -1.35 -4.32
CA ILE A 58 4.92 -1.19 -5.24
C ILE A 58 5.31 -0.49 -6.55
N THR A 59 6.31 0.40 -6.51
CA THR A 59 6.84 1.06 -7.72
C THR A 59 7.52 0.03 -8.64
N LYS A 60 8.34 -0.87 -8.08
CA LYS A 60 8.96 -1.96 -8.86
C LYS A 60 7.90 -2.89 -9.47
N VAL A 61 6.85 -3.21 -8.71
CA VAL A 61 5.73 -4.03 -9.21
C VAL A 61 5.00 -3.33 -10.36
N GLN A 62 4.72 -2.03 -10.24
CA GLN A 62 4.11 -1.26 -11.32
C GLN A 62 4.98 -1.23 -12.58
N LEU A 63 6.30 -1.05 -12.43
CA LEU A 63 7.25 -1.05 -13.54
C LEU A 63 7.40 -2.41 -14.23
N SER A 64 7.00 -3.50 -13.58
CA SER A 64 7.02 -4.84 -14.20
C SER A 64 6.01 -5.01 -15.35
N GLY A 65 5.04 -4.09 -15.48
CA GLY A 65 4.00 -4.15 -16.52
C GLY A 65 2.96 -5.25 -16.34
N LYS A 66 3.00 -6.00 -15.22
CA LYS A 66 1.99 -7.00 -14.90
C LYS A 66 0.62 -6.35 -14.68
N VAL A 67 -0.45 -7.03 -15.10
CA VAL A 67 -1.83 -6.58 -14.88
C VAL A 67 -2.24 -6.75 -13.41
N GLY A 68 -1.68 -7.74 -12.72
CA GLY A 68 -2.07 -8.16 -11.37
C GLY A 68 -3.13 -9.26 -11.38
N PHE A 69 -3.58 -9.67 -10.19
CA PHE A 69 -4.57 -10.74 -10.05
C PHE A 69 -5.98 -10.33 -10.51
N SER A 70 -6.28 -9.02 -10.56
CA SER A 70 -7.59 -8.47 -10.91
C SER A 70 -7.56 -7.66 -12.20
N ARG A 71 -8.38 -8.04 -13.18
CA ARG A 71 -8.60 -7.22 -14.39
C ARG A 71 -9.53 -6.04 -14.15
N LYS A 72 -10.33 -6.07 -13.08
CA LYS A 72 -11.23 -4.97 -12.70
C LYS A 72 -10.48 -3.84 -12.01
N CYS A 73 -9.41 -4.18 -11.30
CA CYS A 73 -8.55 -3.25 -10.59
C CYS A 73 -7.11 -3.58 -10.95
N PRO A 74 -6.63 -3.21 -12.15
CA PRO A 74 -5.27 -3.53 -12.56
C PRO A 74 -4.24 -2.75 -11.74
N ILE A 75 -3.02 -3.30 -11.62
CA ILE A 75 -1.90 -2.70 -10.86
C ILE A 75 -1.69 -1.22 -11.20
N ASN A 76 -1.70 -0.87 -12.49
CA ASN A 76 -1.49 0.51 -12.96
C ASN A 76 -2.59 1.49 -12.51
N MET A 77 -3.78 1.01 -12.14
CA MET A 77 -4.86 1.82 -11.60
C MET A 77 -4.73 2.02 -10.09
N VAL A 78 -4.33 0.98 -9.36
CA VAL A 78 -4.34 1.01 -7.89
C VAL A 78 -3.04 1.57 -7.28
N VAL A 79 -1.88 1.29 -7.88
CA VAL A 79 -0.58 1.73 -7.33
C VAL A 79 -0.48 3.26 -7.21
N PRO A 80 -0.90 4.08 -8.20
CA PRO A 80 -0.84 5.54 -8.05
C PRO A 80 -1.58 6.07 -6.83
N ALA A 81 -2.69 5.43 -6.46
CA ALA A 81 -3.46 5.84 -5.28
C ALA A 81 -2.84 5.32 -3.98
N MET A 82 -2.24 4.12 -3.99
CA MET A 82 -1.44 3.62 -2.86
C MET A 82 -0.22 4.52 -2.59
N ILE A 83 0.46 5.01 -3.63
CA ILE A 83 1.57 5.96 -3.50
C ILE A 83 1.09 7.27 -2.85
N LYS A 84 -0.05 7.82 -3.27
CA LYS A 84 -0.61 9.02 -2.63
C LYS A 84 -0.94 8.79 -1.15
N GLY A 85 -1.53 7.63 -0.84
CA GLY A 85 -1.86 7.25 0.53
C GLY A 85 -0.62 7.12 1.42
N ILE A 86 0.42 6.44 0.93
CA ILE A 86 1.66 6.25 1.70
C ILE A 86 2.46 7.55 1.85
N ASP A 87 2.46 8.44 0.85
CA ASP A 87 3.10 9.75 0.96
C ASP A 87 2.46 10.61 2.05
N MET A 88 1.13 10.54 2.19
CA MET A 88 0.42 11.19 3.30
C MET A 88 0.74 10.52 4.64
N ALA A 89 0.84 9.19 4.68
CA ALA A 89 1.21 8.46 5.91
C ALA A 89 2.62 8.82 6.40
N ILE A 90 3.59 8.96 5.48
CA ILE A 90 4.95 9.43 5.80
C ILE A 90 4.91 10.83 6.40
N LEU A 91 4.21 11.76 5.74
CA LEU A 91 4.08 13.13 6.23
C LEU A 91 3.48 13.18 7.64
N LEU A 92 2.40 12.41 7.89
CA LEU A 92 1.75 12.34 9.19
C LEU A 92 2.65 11.67 10.25
N SER A 93 3.39 10.64 9.89
CA SER A 93 4.34 9.97 10.78
C SER A 93 5.45 10.93 11.21
N GLN A 94 6.01 11.70 10.26
CA GLN A 94 7.01 12.72 10.56
C GLN A 94 6.46 13.84 11.46
N LEU A 95 5.24 14.32 11.20
CA LEU A 95 4.56 15.33 12.05
C LEU A 95 4.15 14.80 13.43
N GLY A 96 3.98 13.48 13.57
CA GLY A 96 3.71 12.81 14.84
C GLY A 96 4.98 12.67 15.67
N SER A 97 6.09 12.28 15.05
CA SER A 97 7.41 12.18 15.70
C SER A 97 7.88 13.53 16.25
N THR A 98 7.69 14.62 15.50
CA THR A 98 8.07 15.96 15.98
C THR A 98 7.27 16.45 17.20
N LYS A 99 6.12 15.84 17.51
CA LYS A 99 5.35 16.14 18.74
C LYS A 99 5.80 15.35 19.97
N TYR A 100 6.60 14.30 19.81
CA TYR A 100 7.14 13.49 20.91
C TYR A 100 8.54 13.92 21.36
N ASP A 101 9.22 14.78 20.59
CA ASP A 101 10.52 15.37 20.90
C ASP A 101 10.41 16.79 21.52
N GLY A 102 9.24 17.14 22.09
CA GLY A 102 8.95 18.45 22.68
C GLY A 102 8.57 18.39 24.15
#